data_AF-A0A924VJD5-F1
#
_entry.id   AF-A0A924VJD5-F1
#
_cell.length_a   1.000
_cell.length_b   1.000
_cell.length_c   1.000
_cell.angle_alpha   90.00
_cell.angle_beta   90.00
_cell.angle_gamma   90.00
#
_symmetry.space_group_name_H-M   'P 1'
#
loop_
_entity.id
_entity.type
_entity.pdbx_description
1 polymer ?
#
loop_
_entity_poly.entity_id
_entity_poly.type
_entity_poly.pdbx_seq_one_letter_code
_entity_poly.pdbx_strand_id
1 'polypeptide(L)' 'MKKFIPFALLPFLISCSPKQDADLIIHHAKVYTVDDKFSIVEAFVVKDGKIIDVGSSDNM' A
#
# COMPACT_ATOMS: atom_id res chain seq x y z
N MET A 1 -29.84 -38.33 12.13
CA MET A 1 -28.96 -37.74 11.10
C MET A 1 -28.89 -36.24 11.34
N LYS A 2 -27.85 -35.74 12.01
CA LYS A 2 -27.60 -34.30 12.19
C LYS A 2 -26.17 -34.04 11.74
N LYS A 3 -26.02 -33.62 10.48
CA LYS A 3 -24.73 -33.19 9.91
C LYS A 3 -24.41 -31.83 10.54
N PHE A 4 -23.54 -31.82 11.55
CA PHE A 4 -22.95 -30.60 12.08
C PHE A 4 -21.98 -30.04 11.04
N ILE A 5 -22.42 -28.98 10.35
CA ILE A 5 -21.65 -28.23 9.35
C ILE A 5 -20.49 -27.51 10.07
N PRO A 6 -19.26 -27.49 9.53
CA PRO A 6 -18.10 -26.97 10.23
C PRO A 6 -18.12 -25.43 10.23
N PHE A 7 -18.59 -24.85 11.33
CA PHE A 7 -18.52 -23.40 11.60
C PHE A 7 -17.07 -22.88 11.77
N ALA A 8 -16.09 -23.78 11.85
CA ALA A 8 -14.68 -23.47 12.11
C ALA A 8 -13.93 -22.82 10.92
N LEU A 9 -14.50 -22.77 9.72
CA LEU A 9 -13.83 -22.23 8.53
C LEU A 9 -14.15 -20.75 8.24
N LEU A 10 -15.06 -20.13 9.01
CA LEU A 10 -15.49 -18.75 8.84
C LEU A 10 -14.40 -17.67 9.10
N PRO A 11 -13.43 -17.82 10.03
CA PRO A 11 -12.47 -16.75 10.32
C PRO A 11 -11.35 -16.61 9.27
N PHE A 12 -11.22 -17.54 8.32
CA PHE A 12 -10.18 -17.48 7.28
C PHE A 12 -10.46 -16.41 6.20
N LEU A 13 -11.67 -15.87 6.13
CA LEU A 13 -12.07 -14.94 5.07
C LEU A 13 -11.70 -13.47 5.36
N ILE A 14 -11.15 -13.15 6.54
CA ILE A 14 -10.84 -11.77 6.98
C ILE A 14 -9.41 -11.32 6.58
N SER A 15 -8.67 -12.12 5.80
CA SER A 15 -7.28 -11.78 5.41
C SER A 15 -7.18 -10.67 4.33
N CYS A 16 -8.30 -10.29 3.72
CA CYS A 16 -8.31 -9.25 2.70
C CYS A 16 -8.08 -7.87 3.34
N SER A 17 -6.85 -7.37 3.26
CA SER A 17 -6.52 -6.00 3.68
C SER A 17 -6.85 -5.02 2.55
N PRO A 18 -7.56 -3.92 2.83
CA PRO A 18 -7.83 -2.91 1.82
C PRO A 18 -6.50 -2.31 1.36
N LYS A 19 -6.23 -2.40 0.06
CA LYS A 19 -5.12 -1.67 -0.55
C LYS A 19 -5.54 -0.22 -0.75
N GLN A 20 -4.61 0.69 -0.52
CA GLN A 20 -4.81 2.09 -0.85
C GLN A 20 -4.76 2.26 -2.37
N ASP A 21 -5.73 3.00 -2.91
CA ASP A 21 -5.84 3.21 -4.36
C ASP A 21 -4.88 4.33 -4.81
N ALA A 22 -4.30 4.17 -6.00
CA ALA A 22 -3.32 5.09 -6.56
C ALA A 22 -3.42 5.13 -8.09
N ASP A 23 -3.15 6.29 -8.69
CA ASP A 23 -3.13 6.44 -10.15
C ASP A 23 -1.73 6.14 -10.73
N LEU A 24 -0.68 6.44 -9.96
CA LEU A 24 0.71 6.14 -10.31
C LEU A 24 1.53 5.84 -9.05
N ILE A 25 2.36 4.81 -9.13
CA ILE A 25 3.36 4.47 -8.12
C ILE A 25 4.71 4.43 -8.83
N ILE A 26 5.69 5.18 -8.32
CA ILE A 26 7.08 5.12 -8.75
C ILE A 26 7.91 4.51 -7.62
N HIS A 27 8.79 3.57 -7.95
CA HIS A 27 9.74 2.91 -7.04
C HIS A 27 11.06 2.60 -7.75
N HIS A 28 12.12 2.33 -6.97
CA HIS A 28 13.50 2.17 -7.46
C HIS A 28 14.05 3.40 -8.20
N ALA A 29 13.56 4.59 -7.86
CA ALA A 29 13.98 5.84 -8.45
C ALA A 29 14.99 6.58 -7.56
N LYS A 30 15.58 7.65 -8.09
CA LYS A 30 16.31 8.64 -7.29
C LYS A 30 15.51 9.93 -7.30
N VAL A 31 14.68 10.14 -6.29
CA VAL A 31 13.71 11.23 -6.24
C VAL A 31 14.23 12.31 -5.30
N TYR A 32 14.48 13.50 -5.84
CA TYR A 32 14.87 14.67 -5.05
C TYR A 32 13.61 15.42 -4.62
N THR A 33 13.35 15.50 -3.32
CA THR A 33 12.22 16.26 -2.78
C THR A 33 12.66 17.69 -2.44
N VAL A 34 11.71 18.63 -2.52
CA VAL A 34 11.87 20.00 -2.04
C VAL A 34 11.09 20.14 -0.73
N ASP A 35 11.43 19.28 0.24
CA ASP A 35 11.00 19.41 1.63
C ASP A 35 12.07 20.19 2.43
N ASP A 36 11.78 20.51 3.70
CA ASP A 36 12.71 21.27 4.57
C ASP A 36 14.08 20.61 4.74
N LYS A 37 14.19 19.30 4.45
CA LYS A 37 15.41 18.51 4.59
C LYS A 37 16.10 18.23 3.26
N PHE A 38 15.50 18.64 2.13
CA PHE A 38 15.92 18.28 0.78
C PHE A 38 16.19 16.78 0.63
N SER A 39 15.25 15.98 1.11
CA SER A 39 15.39 14.52 1.16
C SER A 39 15.56 13.91 -0.24
N ILE A 40 16.32 12.80 -0.31
CA ILE A 40 16.34 11.93 -1.48
C ILE A 40 15.63 10.64 -1.09
N VAL A 41 14.56 10.31 -1.80
CA VAL A 41 13.74 9.11 -1.58
C VAL A 41 13.76 8.24 -2.82
N GLU A 42 13.22 7.03 -2.70
CA GLU A 42 13.27 6.05 -3.78
C GLU A 42 11.91 5.80 -4.44
N ALA A 43 10.84 6.21 -3.76
CA ALA A 43 9.48 5.96 -4.19
C ALA A 43 8.51 7.08 -3.78
N PHE A 44 7.44 7.24 -4.55
CA PHE A 44 6.30 8.11 -4.22
C PHE A 44 5.03 7.67 -4.94
N VAL A 45 3.88 8.08 -4.39
CA VAL A 45 2.54 7.70 -4.88
C VAL A 45 1.76 8.94 -5.31
N VAL A 46 1.09 8.86 -6.47
CA VAL A 46 0.21 9.91 -6.99
C VAL A 46 -1.25 9.45 -6.99
N LYS A 47 -2.14 10.32 -6.50
CA LYS A 47 -3.59 10.19 -6.64
C LYS A 47 -4.20 11.57 -6.93
N ASP A 48 -5.09 11.64 -7.91
CA ASP A 48 -5.77 12.87 -8.32
C ASP A 48 -4.80 14.03 -8.61
N GLY A 49 -3.66 13.69 -9.22
CA GLY A 49 -2.59 14.64 -9.56
C GLY A 49 -1.76 15.15 -8.38
N LYS A 50 -1.92 14.59 -7.17
CA LYS A 50 -1.17 14.96 -5.96
C LYS A 50 -0.28 13.82 -5.47
N ILE A 51 0.88 14.18 -4.92
CA ILE A 51 1.73 13.23 -4.19
C ILE A 51 1.09 12.99 -2.82
N ILE A 52 0.75 11.74 -2.51
CA ILE A 52 0.09 11.36 -1.26
C ILE A 52 1.00 10.58 -0.30
N ASP A 53 2.13 10.07 -0.79
CA ASP A 53 3.15 9.41 0.03
C ASP A 53 4.54 9.45 -0.64
N VAL A 54 5.60 9.37 0.17
CA VAL A 54 7.02 9.31 -0.24
C VAL A 54 7.80 8.35 0.67
N GLY A 55 8.73 7.56 0.13
CA GLY A 55 9.44 6.56 0.93
C GLY A 55 10.51 5.74 0.20
N SER A 56 10.83 4.56 0.76
CA SER A 56 11.72 3.59 0.10
C SER A 56 10.96 2.68 -0.85
N SER A 57 11.69 2.05 -1.77
CA SER A 57 11.10 1.18 -2.80
C SER A 57 10.37 -0.04 -2.22
N ASP A 58 10.93 -0.64 -1.16
CA ASP A 58 10.42 -1.90 -0.59
C ASP A 58 9.09 -1.74 0.16
N ASN A 59 8.72 -0.50 0.50
CA ASN A 59 7.56 -0.20 1.35
C ASN A 59 6.38 0.42 0.58
N MET A 60 6.45 0.51 -0.75
CA MET A 60 5.47 1.17 -1.64
C MET A 60 4.78 0.20 -2.60
#